data_AF-A0A507R4M9-F1
#
_entry.id   AF-A0A507R4M9-F1
#
_cell.length_a   1.000
_cell.length_b   1.000
_cell.length_c   1.000
_cell.angle_alpha   90.00
_cell.angle_beta   90.00
_cell.angle_gamma   90.00
#
_symmetry.space_group_name_H-M   'P 1'
#
loop_
_entity.id
_entity.type
_entity.pdbx_description
1 polymer ?
#
loop_
_entity_poly.entity_id
_entity_poly.type
_entity_poly.pdbx_seq_one_letter_code
_entity_poly.pdbx_strand_id
1 'polypeptide(L)'
;MGSFRPGYPSSDERVYMMMVEEVFSSVPDLHAFTHVFTCAGAGSIAAAIFMGFMSRYNVNINANPRSIGIELTEADCIYQSSVKGSLTPSIGTLRTVMAGLSYREPSPTAFEILEWLASDFLVALDSIAVKGMKALAEGHGGVPIVGESSDANMGLLIEAAEDHNL
;
A
#
# COMPACT_ATOMS: atom_id res chain seq x y z
N MET A 1 -28.63 -5.59 12.78
CA MET A 1 -27.66 -6.61 13.23
C MET A 1 -27.32 -7.48 12.02
N GLY A 2 -26.45 -6.99 11.14
CA GLY A 2 -26.04 -7.69 9.91
C GLY A 2 -24.94 -8.69 10.23
N SER A 3 -25.11 -9.92 9.74
CA SER A 3 -24.20 -11.04 9.95
C SER A 3 -22.81 -10.80 9.36
N PHE A 4 -21.80 -10.88 10.21
CA PHE A 4 -20.37 -10.92 9.88
C PHE A 4 -20.05 -12.02 8.84
N ARG A 5 -19.44 -11.62 7.71
CA ARG A 5 -18.72 -12.50 6.78
C ARG A 5 -17.48 -11.73 6.31
N PRO A 6 -16.25 -12.21 6.55
CA PRO A 6 -15.06 -11.61 5.94
C PRO A 6 -15.25 -11.60 4.42
N GLY A 7 -15.21 -10.40 3.82
CA GLY A 7 -15.49 -10.20 2.41
C GLY A 7 -14.49 -10.93 1.52
N TYR A 8 -14.99 -11.78 0.64
CA TYR A 8 -14.18 -12.34 -0.45
C TYR A 8 -13.75 -11.17 -1.36
N PRO A 9 -12.50 -11.12 -1.87
CA PRO A 9 -12.06 -10.05 -2.77
C PRO A 9 -13.07 -9.83 -3.89
N SER A 10 -13.28 -8.60 -4.36
CA SER A 10 -14.06 -8.35 -5.56
C SER A 10 -13.29 -8.82 -6.81
N SER A 11 -13.85 -8.64 -8.01
CA SER A 11 -13.12 -8.87 -9.26
C SER A 11 -11.83 -8.07 -9.33
N ASP A 12 -11.84 -6.87 -8.78
CA ASP A 12 -10.77 -5.88 -8.93
C ASP A 12 -9.59 -6.23 -8.03
N GLU A 13 -9.83 -6.76 -6.82
CA GLU A 13 -8.73 -7.25 -5.98
C GLU A 13 -8.15 -8.58 -6.52
N ARG A 14 -8.97 -9.46 -7.12
CA ARG A 14 -8.50 -10.75 -7.63
C ARG A 14 -7.50 -10.61 -8.78
N VAL A 15 -7.66 -9.62 -9.64
CA VAL A 15 -6.71 -9.41 -10.76
C VAL A 15 -5.32 -9.00 -10.25
N TYR A 16 -5.26 -8.30 -9.11
CA TYR A 16 -4.01 -7.89 -8.50
C TYR A 16 -3.31 -9.01 -7.72
N MET A 17 -4.02 -10.04 -7.27
CA MET A 17 -3.40 -11.21 -6.62
C MET A 17 -2.41 -11.94 -7.55
N MET A 18 -2.60 -11.89 -8.88
CA MET A 18 -1.65 -12.49 -9.82
C MET A 18 -0.26 -11.86 -9.72
N MET A 19 -0.17 -10.53 -9.55
CA MET A 19 1.11 -9.85 -9.36
C MET A 19 1.83 -10.37 -8.10
N VAL A 20 1.07 -10.67 -7.04
CA VAL A 20 1.63 -11.19 -5.79
C VAL A 20 2.21 -12.60 -6.00
N GLU A 21 1.49 -13.46 -6.73
CA GLU A 21 1.97 -14.81 -7.05
C GLU A 21 3.23 -14.81 -7.94
N GLU A 22 3.33 -13.84 -8.86
CA GLU A 22 4.54 -13.64 -9.66
C GLU A 22 5.74 -13.26 -8.78
N VAL A 23 5.56 -12.32 -7.85
CA VAL A 23 6.60 -11.95 -6.87
C VAL A 23 7.01 -13.17 -6.04
N PHE A 24 6.05 -13.94 -5.54
CA PHE A 24 6.33 -15.13 -4.74
C PHE A 24 7.09 -16.20 -5.51
N SER A 25 6.82 -16.34 -6.80
CA SER A 25 7.52 -17.27 -7.68
C SER A 25 8.94 -16.81 -8.02
N SER A 26 9.22 -15.50 -7.89
CA SER A 26 10.51 -14.91 -8.22
C SER A 26 11.53 -14.93 -7.07
N VAL A 27 11.09 -15.24 -5.84
CA VAL A 27 11.96 -15.24 -4.65
C VAL A 27 12.15 -16.65 -4.09
N PRO A 28 13.34 -16.97 -3.56
CA PRO A 28 13.65 -18.32 -3.08
C PRO A 28 13.01 -18.65 -1.72
N ASP A 29 12.79 -17.63 -0.88
CA ASP A 29 12.18 -17.79 0.45
C ASP A 29 11.20 -16.64 0.71
N LEU A 30 9.93 -16.98 0.85
CA LEU A 30 8.89 -16.01 1.18
C LEU A 30 9.11 -15.46 2.59
N HIS A 31 9.53 -16.28 3.55
CA HIS A 31 9.67 -15.86 4.95
C HIS A 31 10.75 -14.80 5.19
N ALA A 32 11.55 -14.46 4.16
CA ALA A 32 12.50 -13.35 4.20
C ALA A 32 11.83 -11.97 4.23
N PHE A 33 10.58 -11.82 3.75
CA PHE A 33 9.90 -10.53 3.82
C PHE A 33 9.53 -10.20 5.28
N THR A 34 10.02 -9.06 5.75
CA THR A 34 9.66 -8.50 7.07
C THR A 34 8.65 -7.36 6.96
N HIS A 35 8.64 -6.65 5.84
CA HIS A 35 7.80 -5.49 5.57
C HIS A 35 7.31 -5.51 4.12
N VAL A 36 6.08 -5.07 3.90
CA VAL A 36 5.47 -4.90 2.57
C VAL A 36 4.91 -3.49 2.48
N PHE A 37 5.47 -2.68 1.59
CA PHE A 37 5.02 -1.31 1.34
C PHE A 37 4.25 -1.27 0.02
N THR A 38 3.09 -0.62 0.03
CA THR A 38 2.28 -0.42 -1.18
C THR A 38 1.55 0.91 -1.12
N CYS A 39 1.32 1.52 -2.28
CA CYS A 39 0.38 2.62 -2.38
C CYS A 39 -1.05 2.13 -2.07
N ALA A 40 -1.83 2.93 -1.34
CA ALA A 40 -3.20 2.56 -0.99
C ALA A 40 -4.22 3.00 -2.06
N GLY A 41 -4.21 4.28 -2.50
CA GLY A 41 -5.22 4.81 -3.42
C GLY A 41 -6.64 4.54 -2.89
N ALA A 42 -7.56 4.04 -3.73
CA ALA A 42 -8.87 3.58 -3.24
C ALA A 42 -8.83 2.31 -2.37
N GLY A 43 -7.68 1.62 -2.30
CA GLY A 43 -7.44 0.48 -1.40
C GLY A 43 -7.33 -0.88 -2.08
N SER A 44 -7.88 -1.09 -3.29
CA SER A 44 -8.00 -2.44 -3.87
C SER A 44 -6.66 -3.14 -4.15
N ILE A 45 -5.64 -2.41 -4.63
CA ILE A 45 -4.30 -2.99 -4.84
C ILE A 45 -3.68 -3.39 -3.50
N ALA A 46 -3.73 -2.51 -2.51
CA ALA A 46 -3.18 -2.78 -1.18
C ALA A 46 -3.87 -3.97 -0.51
N ALA A 47 -5.21 -4.03 -0.59
CA ALA A 47 -6.01 -5.14 -0.09
C ALA A 47 -5.61 -6.47 -0.74
N ALA A 48 -5.47 -6.49 -2.07
CA ALA A 48 -5.06 -7.69 -2.81
C ALA A 48 -3.65 -8.17 -2.41
N ILE A 49 -2.70 -7.24 -2.30
CA ILE A 49 -1.33 -7.55 -1.88
C ILE A 49 -1.33 -8.16 -0.48
N PHE A 50 -1.95 -7.49 0.49
CA PHE A 50 -1.95 -7.94 1.89
C PHE A 50 -2.68 -9.28 2.07
N MET A 51 -3.79 -9.49 1.33
CA MET A 51 -4.47 -10.80 1.30
C MET A 51 -3.61 -11.90 0.71
N GLY A 52 -2.84 -11.61 -0.34
CA GLY A 52 -1.92 -12.58 -0.95
C GLY A 52 -0.86 -13.05 0.03
N PHE A 53 -0.23 -12.11 0.75
CA PHE A 53 0.70 -12.42 1.84
C PHE A 53 0.03 -13.21 2.97
N MET A 54 -1.12 -12.76 3.47
CA MET A 54 -1.84 -13.48 4.54
C MET A 54 -2.20 -14.92 4.14
N SER A 55 -2.60 -15.13 2.88
CA SER A 55 -2.96 -16.45 2.35
C SER A 55 -1.77 -17.40 2.27
N ARG A 56 -0.55 -16.89 2.02
CA ARG A 56 0.66 -17.71 1.85
C ARG A 56 1.38 -18.02 3.17
N TYR A 57 1.23 -17.18 4.18
CA TYR A 57 1.84 -17.35 5.50
C TYR A 57 0.97 -18.15 6.49
N ASN A 58 -0.01 -18.92 5.96
CA ASN A 58 -0.82 -19.88 6.71
C ASN A 58 -1.46 -19.32 8.00
N VAL A 59 -2.02 -18.11 7.92
CA VAL A 59 -2.86 -17.49 8.97
C VAL A 59 -2.15 -17.24 10.31
N ASN A 60 -0.85 -17.56 10.44
CA ASN A 60 -0.09 -17.11 11.60
C ASN A 60 0.21 -15.62 11.42
N ILE A 61 -0.70 -14.79 11.93
CA ILE A 61 -0.61 -13.34 11.82
C ILE A 61 0.72 -12.79 12.39
N ASN A 62 1.35 -13.50 13.33
CA ASN A 62 2.65 -13.12 13.90
C ASN A 62 3.84 -13.43 12.98
N ALA A 63 3.65 -14.25 11.95
CA ALA A 63 4.66 -14.58 10.95
C ALA A 63 4.49 -13.78 9.64
N ASN A 64 3.39 -13.03 9.50
CA ASN A 64 3.11 -12.22 8.31
C ASN A 64 3.99 -10.95 8.35
N PRO A 65 4.60 -10.50 7.23
CA PRO A 65 5.27 -9.22 7.19
C PRO A 65 4.35 -8.06 7.57
N ARG A 66 4.97 -7.03 8.15
CA ARG A 66 4.29 -5.78 8.50
C ARG A 66 3.80 -5.11 7.21
N SER A 67 2.49 -4.90 7.10
CA SER A 67 1.82 -4.46 5.87
C SER A 67 1.49 -2.98 5.95
N ILE A 68 2.08 -2.17 5.07
CA ILE A 68 2.10 -0.70 5.20
C ILE A 68 1.52 -0.06 3.94
N GLY A 69 0.39 0.64 4.10
CA GLY A 69 -0.24 1.40 3.03
C GLY A 69 0.24 2.85 3.02
N ILE A 70 0.56 3.38 1.84
CA ILE A 70 1.07 4.74 1.68
C ILE A 70 0.11 5.55 0.80
N GLU A 71 -0.22 6.75 1.27
CA GLU A 71 -0.99 7.75 0.53
C GLU A 71 -0.27 9.10 0.52
N LEU A 72 -0.78 10.03 -0.29
CA LEU A 72 -0.32 11.41 -0.30
C LEU A 72 -1.35 12.32 0.36
N THR A 73 -0.87 13.40 0.99
CA THR A 73 -1.70 14.34 1.75
C THR A 73 -2.90 14.87 0.95
N GLU A 74 -2.77 14.99 -0.36
CA GLU A 74 -3.83 15.50 -1.24
C GLU A 74 -4.92 14.46 -1.58
N ALA A 75 -4.69 13.17 -1.29
CA ALA A 75 -5.58 12.04 -1.57
C ALA A 75 -5.37 10.89 -0.56
N ASP A 76 -5.62 11.16 0.72
CA ASP A 76 -5.36 10.30 1.89
C ASP A 76 -6.62 9.60 2.45
N CYS A 77 -7.52 9.15 1.58
CA CYS A 77 -8.84 8.69 2.00
C CYS A 77 -8.79 7.40 2.83
N ILE A 78 -7.84 6.50 2.61
CA ILE A 78 -7.68 5.28 3.41
C ILE A 78 -7.13 5.62 4.79
N TYR A 79 -6.13 6.49 4.90
CA TYR A 79 -5.59 6.97 6.17
C TYR A 79 -6.66 7.67 7.00
N GLN A 80 -7.41 8.59 6.41
CA GLN A 80 -8.51 9.26 7.12
C GLN A 80 -9.56 8.26 7.59
N SER A 81 -9.87 7.26 6.75
CA SER A 81 -10.81 6.20 7.12
C SER A 81 -10.30 5.34 8.27
N SER A 82 -9.01 5.00 8.28
CA SER A 82 -8.40 4.20 9.36
C SER A 82 -8.37 4.96 10.68
N VAL A 83 -8.07 6.27 10.65
CA VAL A 83 -8.08 7.13 11.85
C VAL A 83 -9.49 7.27 12.42
N LYS A 84 -10.51 7.36 11.56
CA LYS A 84 -11.91 7.53 11.98
C LYS A 84 -12.62 6.22 12.30
N GLY A 85 -12.10 5.08 11.84
CA GLY A 85 -12.78 3.78 11.92
C GLY A 85 -14.04 3.70 11.06
N SER A 86 -14.12 4.51 10.01
CA SER A 86 -15.27 4.56 9.09
C SER A 86 -14.86 5.18 7.76
N LEU A 87 -15.51 4.79 6.66
CA LEU A 87 -15.25 5.35 5.33
C LEU A 87 -15.32 6.88 5.37
N THR A 88 -14.17 7.52 5.20
CA THR A 88 -13.98 8.95 5.34
C THR A 88 -13.29 9.47 4.09
N PRO A 89 -13.86 10.47 3.40
CA PRO A 89 -13.22 11.02 2.22
C PRO A 89 -11.96 11.81 2.60
N SER A 90 -10.98 11.84 1.70
CA SER A 90 -9.88 12.81 1.79
C SER A 90 -10.45 14.23 1.69
N ILE A 91 -9.88 15.17 2.45
CA ILE A 91 -10.19 16.60 2.37
C ILE A 91 -9.23 17.35 1.43
N GLY A 92 -8.20 16.67 0.92
CA GLY A 92 -7.22 17.24 0.01
C GLY A 92 -7.82 17.67 -1.33
N THR A 93 -7.02 18.33 -2.17
CA THR A 93 -7.49 18.85 -3.47
C THR A 93 -7.54 17.80 -4.57
N LEU A 94 -7.01 16.59 -4.32
CA LEU A 94 -6.75 15.53 -5.30
C LEU A 94 -5.75 15.94 -6.41
N ARG A 95 -5.01 17.03 -6.20
CA ARG A 95 -3.96 17.47 -7.12
C ARG A 95 -2.63 17.01 -6.56
N THR A 96 -2.14 15.90 -7.08
CA THR A 96 -0.90 15.27 -6.65
C THR A 96 -0.10 14.77 -7.84
N VAL A 97 1.21 14.59 -7.65
CA VAL A 97 2.12 13.99 -8.62
C VAL A 97 1.87 12.50 -8.84
N MET A 98 1.08 11.84 -8.00
CA MET A 98 0.63 10.44 -8.17
C MET A 98 -0.82 10.41 -8.66
N ALA A 99 -1.05 10.89 -9.89
CA ALA A 99 -2.39 11.13 -10.42
C ALA A 99 -3.23 9.84 -10.50
N GLY A 100 -2.58 8.70 -10.75
CA GLY A 100 -3.22 7.37 -10.77
C GLY A 100 -3.78 6.90 -9.42
N LEU A 101 -3.49 7.61 -8.33
CA LEU A 101 -3.92 7.27 -6.97
C LEU A 101 -4.76 8.37 -6.31
N SER A 102 -5.21 9.36 -7.08
CA SER A 102 -5.97 10.52 -6.61
C SER A 102 -7.45 10.20 -6.34
N TYR A 103 -7.72 9.44 -5.27
CA TYR A 103 -9.07 9.04 -4.90
C TYR A 103 -9.62 9.90 -3.75
N ARG A 104 -10.87 10.36 -3.89
CA ARG A 104 -11.56 11.06 -2.79
C ARG A 104 -12.09 10.11 -1.74
N GLU A 105 -12.65 8.99 -2.17
CA GLU A 105 -13.34 8.05 -1.30
C GLU A 105 -12.66 6.68 -1.38
N PRO A 106 -12.58 5.95 -0.25
CA PRO A 106 -12.09 4.58 -0.23
C PRO A 106 -13.09 3.63 -0.90
N SER A 107 -12.60 2.53 -1.45
CA SER A 107 -13.45 1.38 -1.78
C SER A 107 -13.94 0.73 -0.47
N PRO A 108 -15.26 0.58 -0.25
CA PRO A 108 -15.80 -0.03 0.96
C PRO A 108 -15.24 -1.44 1.21
N THR A 109 -15.26 -2.28 0.18
CA THR A 109 -14.77 -3.67 0.26
C THR A 109 -13.27 -3.72 0.54
N ALA A 110 -12.49 -2.85 -0.09
CA ALA A 110 -11.05 -2.82 0.14
C ALA A 110 -10.73 -2.34 1.56
N PHE A 111 -11.44 -1.32 2.05
CA PHE A 111 -11.24 -0.80 3.40
C PHE A 111 -11.54 -1.84 4.47
N GLU A 112 -12.60 -2.66 4.33
CA GLU A 112 -12.89 -3.76 5.26
C GLU A 112 -11.73 -4.77 5.35
N ILE A 113 -11.09 -5.08 4.24
CA ILE A 113 -9.91 -5.98 4.20
C ILE A 113 -8.71 -5.31 4.85
N LEU A 114 -8.49 -4.04 4.52
CA LEU A 114 -7.37 -3.26 5.02
C LEU A 114 -7.45 -3.01 6.52
N GLU A 115 -8.65 -2.81 7.07
CA GLU A 115 -8.87 -2.72 8.54
C GLU A 115 -8.38 -3.97 9.27
N TRP A 116 -8.45 -5.13 8.62
CA TRP A 116 -8.02 -6.39 9.20
C TRP A 116 -6.53 -6.68 8.98
N LEU A 117 -5.97 -6.30 7.83
CA LEU A 117 -4.65 -6.76 7.39
C LEU A 117 -3.55 -5.71 7.43
N ALA A 118 -3.89 -4.43 7.31
CA ALA A 118 -2.89 -3.37 7.35
C ALA A 118 -2.35 -3.22 8.78
N SER A 119 -1.03 -3.13 8.89
CA SER A 119 -0.36 -2.79 10.15
C SER A 119 -0.35 -1.29 10.37
N ASP A 120 -0.06 -0.51 9.31
CA ASP A 120 0.06 0.94 9.39
C ASP A 120 -0.35 1.61 8.08
N PHE A 121 -0.77 2.87 8.20
CA PHE A 121 -0.93 3.78 7.07
C PHE A 121 -0.04 5.00 7.25
N LEU A 122 0.69 5.36 6.20
CA LEU A 122 1.54 6.54 6.17
C LEU A 122 1.02 7.53 5.13
N VAL A 123 1.12 8.82 5.47
CA VAL A 123 0.80 9.92 4.56
C VAL A 123 2.07 10.70 4.28
N ALA A 124 2.37 10.89 2.99
CA ALA A 124 3.54 11.63 2.55
C ALA A 124 3.15 12.89 1.76
N LEU A 125 4.08 13.83 1.67
CA LEU A 125 3.96 15.00 0.78
C LEU A 125 4.37 14.60 -0.64
N ASP A 126 3.85 15.31 -1.65
CA ASP A 126 4.29 15.15 -3.05
C ASP A 126 5.82 15.29 -3.21
N SER A 127 6.46 16.12 -2.39
CA SER A 127 7.92 16.28 -2.41
C SER A 127 8.67 14.98 -2.10
N ILE A 128 8.08 14.12 -1.27
CA ILE A 128 8.64 12.81 -0.92
C ILE A 128 8.50 11.86 -2.12
N ALA A 129 7.33 11.85 -2.78
CA ALA A 129 7.16 11.10 -4.02
C ALA A 129 8.16 11.56 -5.10
N VAL A 130 8.34 12.88 -5.27
CA VAL A 130 9.34 13.43 -6.21
C VAL A 130 10.76 13.01 -5.86
N LYS A 131 11.11 12.90 -4.56
CA LYS A 131 12.41 12.39 -4.13
C LYS A 131 12.61 10.93 -4.55
N GLY A 132 11.61 10.07 -4.30
CA GLY A 132 11.65 8.67 -4.71
C GLY A 132 11.72 8.49 -6.23
N MET A 133 10.94 9.26 -6.98
CA MET A 133 10.96 9.29 -8.44
C MET A 133 12.38 9.59 -8.97
N LYS A 134 13.06 10.59 -8.42
CA LYS A 134 14.44 10.91 -8.79
C LYS A 134 15.41 9.77 -8.49
N ALA A 135 15.31 9.19 -7.30
CA ALA A 135 16.18 8.08 -6.91
C ALA A 135 15.98 6.83 -7.78
N LEU A 136 14.73 6.52 -8.16
CA LEU A 136 14.40 5.44 -9.08
C LEU A 136 14.90 5.71 -10.49
N ALA A 137 14.79 6.96 -10.97
CA ALA A 137 15.30 7.38 -12.27
C ALA A 137 16.84 7.35 -12.37
N GLU A 138 17.55 7.60 -11.26
CA GLU A 138 19.01 7.53 -11.19
C GLU A 138 19.55 6.09 -11.30
N GLY A 139 18.72 5.08 -10.99
CA GLY A 139 19.00 3.67 -11.30
C GLY A 139 20.22 3.10 -10.57
N HIS A 140 20.11 2.88 -9.26
CA HIS A 140 21.15 2.19 -8.51
C HIS A 140 21.02 0.66 -8.69
N GLY A 141 21.73 0.09 -9.69
CA GLY A 141 21.79 -1.37 -9.93
C GLY A 141 21.09 -1.87 -11.21
N GLY A 142 20.72 -0.96 -12.11
CA GLY A 142 19.86 -1.19 -13.27
C GLY A 142 18.73 -0.18 -13.26
N VAL A 143 18.08 0.08 -14.40
CA VAL A 143 16.87 0.92 -14.44
C VAL A 143 15.68 -0.01 -14.23
N PRO A 144 15.16 -0.19 -13.02
CA PRO A 144 13.86 -0.83 -12.89
C PRO A 144 12.86 0.11 -13.58
N ILE A 145 12.08 -0.41 -14.52
CA ILE A 145 10.92 0.31 -15.05
C ILE A 145 9.90 0.28 -13.92
N VAL A 146 9.90 1.30 -13.07
CA VAL A 146 8.98 1.39 -11.94
C VAL A 146 7.85 2.35 -12.30
N GLY A 147 6.62 1.97 -11.97
CA GLY A 147 5.45 2.84 -12.16
C GLY A 147 5.40 3.97 -11.12
N GLU A 148 4.79 5.08 -11.51
CA GLU A 148 4.52 6.31 -10.73
C GLU A 148 3.99 6.03 -9.31
N SER A 149 3.25 4.93 -9.14
CA SER A 149 2.66 4.51 -7.88
C SER A 149 3.66 4.06 -6.80
N SER A 150 4.92 3.81 -7.15
CA SER A 150 5.97 3.33 -6.23
C SER A 150 6.84 4.44 -5.66
N ASP A 151 6.72 5.65 -6.20
CA ASP A 151 7.64 6.75 -5.95
C ASP A 151 7.58 7.22 -4.49
N ALA A 152 6.38 7.33 -3.91
CA ALA A 152 6.22 7.67 -2.49
C ALA A 152 6.81 6.61 -1.57
N ASN A 153 6.74 5.33 -1.93
CA ASN A 153 7.32 4.25 -1.12
C ASN A 153 8.84 4.38 -1.08
N MET A 154 9.47 4.59 -2.24
CA MET A 154 10.92 4.81 -2.30
C MET A 154 11.33 6.08 -1.55
N GLY A 155 10.59 7.19 -1.76
CA GLY A 155 10.85 8.44 -1.08
C GLY A 155 10.83 8.31 0.44
N LEU A 156 9.79 7.65 0.98
CA LEU A 156 9.68 7.40 2.42
C LEU A 156 10.81 6.51 2.96
N LEU A 157 11.20 5.47 2.22
CA LEU A 157 12.32 4.62 2.62
C LEU A 157 13.64 5.39 2.70
N ILE A 158 13.87 6.30 1.74
CA ILE A 158 15.06 7.17 1.75
C ILE A 158 15.02 8.13 2.94
N GLU A 159 13.89 8.81 3.18
CA GLU A 159 13.74 9.68 4.36
C GLU A 159 13.97 8.92 5.68
N ALA A 160 13.38 7.73 5.83
CA ALA A 160 13.55 6.92 7.03
C ALA A 160 15.00 6.44 7.22
N ALA A 161 15.74 6.20 6.12
CA ALA A 161 17.15 5.82 6.19
C ALA A 161 18.08 7.01 6.53
N GLU A 162 17.66 8.24 6.20
CA GLU A 162 18.40 9.47 6.46
C GLU A 162 18.05 10.12 7.81
N ASP A 163 16.97 9.70 8.46
CA ASP A 163 16.57 10.22 9.76
C ASP A 163 17.45 9.66 10.89
N HIS A 164 18.35 10.50 11.39
CA HIS A 164 19.24 10.19 12.51
C HIS A 164 18.58 10.33 13.90
N ASN A 165 17.30 10.70 13.97
CA ASN A 165 16.57 10.89 15.23
C ASN A 165 15.64 9.72 15.58
N LEU A 166 15.65 8.65 14.78
CA LEU A 166 14.95 7.39 15.06
C LEU A 166 15.69 6.51 16.08
#